data_AF-A0A9Q0X3A7-F1
#
_entry.id   AF-A0A9Q0X3A7-F1
#
_cell.length_a   1.000
_cell.length_b   1.000
_cell.length_c   1.000
_cell.angle_alpha   90.00
_cell.angle_beta   90.00
_cell.angle_gamma   90.00
#
_symmetry.space_group_name_H-M   'P 1'
#
loop_
_entity.id
_entity.type
_entity.pdbx_description
1 polymer ?
#
loop_
_entity_poly.entity_id
_entity_poly.type
_entity_poly.pdbx_seq_one_letter_code
_entity_poly.pdbx_strand_id
1 'polypeptide(L)'
;MEVGSGSGDKAWFFTRGRWWLALPAKFRANMVDMARKVKKLGQDDPRRVIHSLKVGLALTLVSIFYYYQPLYSSFGVTAMWAIMTVVVVFEFSVGATLGKGLNRGMATLLAGGLGVGAHYLANLSGHIGEPILLGFFVFLQATISTFLRFFPKIKSRYDYGMLIFILTFSLISVSGYRNDEIFELAHKRLSTISIGGSLCVIISTVVCPVWAGEDLHNLIALNIEKLGDFLEGFGDEYFKRTGGEACKDDNGFLEGYKSVLNSKTSEESLANFAAWEPGHGRFPFRHPWKLYLKVGIMARECAYRIESLNACLNADIQAPSEFGSIIQEACTNMSIESGKALKELALAIKTMVQPSSADSHIENAKSSAKKLKSLLKSGIWEDVDLLKVIAGVTVASILIDVVTCTEKIAESIHELASKAQFKSAEPPLSPEKLHSGQMQCAKSSQILKCPHAVINVSESTPPSPPSESSSAPKASMQRMEV
;
A
#
# COMPACT_ATOMS: atom_id res chain seq x y z
N MET A 1 59.37 26.38 54.45
CA MET A 1 59.05 25.28 55.39
C MET A 1 57.55 25.13 55.38
N GLU A 2 57.12 23.91 55.04
CA GLU A 2 55.74 23.44 54.94
C GLU A 2 54.97 23.64 56.24
N VAL A 3 53.64 23.75 56.18
CA VAL A 3 52.71 22.69 56.68
C VAL A 3 51.40 22.78 55.89
N GLY A 4 50.98 21.65 55.31
CA GLY A 4 49.83 21.51 54.43
C GLY A 4 48.46 21.46 55.12
N SER A 5 47.43 21.72 54.32
CA SER A 5 46.03 21.40 54.59
C SER A 5 45.63 20.23 53.69
N GLY A 6 45.38 19.08 54.31
CA GLY A 6 44.78 17.93 53.64
C GLY A 6 43.26 17.99 53.74
N SER A 7 42.56 17.94 52.60
CA SER A 7 41.27 17.27 52.44
C SER A 7 40.82 17.43 50.99
N GLY A 8 41.14 16.45 50.13
CA GLY A 8 40.84 16.56 48.71
C GLY A 8 40.70 15.26 47.93
N ASP A 9 40.68 14.07 48.55
CA ASP A 9 40.79 12.80 47.80
C ASP A 9 39.65 11.79 48.01
N LYS A 10 38.47 12.23 48.47
CA LYS A 10 37.30 11.32 48.61
C LYS A 10 36.13 11.59 47.66
N ALA A 11 36.18 12.64 46.83
CA ALA A 11 35.07 12.99 45.94
C ALA A 11 35.19 12.42 44.51
N TRP A 12 36.38 12.02 44.06
CA TRP A 12 36.60 11.64 42.67
C TRP A 12 36.25 10.17 42.34
N PHE A 13 36.17 9.29 43.34
CA PHE A 13 35.92 7.85 43.11
C PHE A 13 34.43 7.45 43.05
N PHE A 14 33.49 8.33 43.41
CA PHE A 14 32.06 7.98 43.44
C PHE A 14 31.24 8.35 42.20
N THR A 15 31.81 9.08 41.24
CA THR A 15 31.09 9.52 40.02
C THR A 15 31.29 8.60 38.81
N ARG A 16 32.17 7.60 38.87
CA ARG A 16 32.46 6.70 37.74
C ARG A 16 31.59 5.43 37.68
N GLY A 17 30.86 5.10 38.74
CA GLY A 17 30.00 3.89 38.83
C GLY A 17 28.56 4.03 38.32
N ARG A 18 28.11 5.25 37.98
CA ARG A 18 26.70 5.52 37.60
C ARG A 18 26.34 5.26 36.13
N TRP A 19 27.32 5.07 35.26
CA TRP A 19 27.04 4.87 33.83
C TRP A 19 26.42 3.50 33.52
N TRP A 20 26.78 2.46 34.29
CA TRP A 20 26.22 1.10 34.14
C TRP A 20 24.78 0.98 34.65
N LEU A 21 24.36 1.83 35.58
CA LEU A 21 22.96 1.91 36.06
C LEU A 21 22.04 2.68 35.09
N ALA A 22 22.58 3.57 34.26
CA ALA A 22 21.83 4.31 33.25
C ALA A 22 21.54 3.50 31.97
N LEU A 23 22.35 2.47 31.69
CA LEU A 23 22.18 1.57 30.54
C LEU A 23 20.84 0.79 30.57
N PRO A 24 20.45 0.14 31.69
CA PRO A 24 19.15 -0.52 31.82
C PRO A 24 17.96 0.43 31.69
N ALA A 25 18.06 1.64 32.26
CA ALA A 25 16.99 2.65 32.19
C ALA A 25 16.81 3.17 30.76
N LYS A 26 17.92 3.45 30.05
CA LYS A 26 17.90 3.85 28.64
C LYS A 26 17.38 2.72 27.75
N PHE A 27 17.76 1.47 28.03
CA PHE A 27 17.24 0.30 27.33
C PHE A 27 15.72 0.14 27.54
N ARG A 28 15.23 0.27 28.78
CA ARG A 28 13.78 0.26 29.08
C ARG A 28 13.03 1.38 28.38
N ALA A 29 13.54 2.62 28.40
CA ALA A 29 12.92 3.74 27.70
C ALA A 29 12.85 3.49 26.18
N ASN A 30 13.91 2.95 25.59
CA ASN A 30 13.93 2.56 24.17
C ASN A 30 12.92 1.43 23.88
N MET A 31 12.81 0.43 24.77
CA MET A 31 11.80 -0.62 24.64
C MET A 31 10.37 -0.08 24.73
N VAL A 32 10.11 0.86 25.64
CA VAL A 32 8.79 1.50 25.79
C VAL A 32 8.46 2.35 24.56
N ASP A 33 9.43 3.11 24.03
CA ASP A 33 9.23 3.87 22.80
C ASP A 33 9.00 2.96 21.59
N MET A 34 9.76 1.86 21.49
CA MET A 34 9.54 0.83 20.48
C MET A 34 8.16 0.18 20.61
N ALA A 35 7.74 -0.16 21.83
CA ALA A 35 6.41 -0.71 22.08
C ALA A 35 5.31 0.29 21.70
N ARG A 36 5.50 1.58 21.97
CA ARG A 36 4.56 2.64 21.57
C ARG A 36 4.49 2.77 20.04
N LYS A 37 5.64 2.73 19.36
CA LYS A 37 5.72 2.74 17.88
C LYS A 37 5.05 1.51 17.27
N VAL A 38 5.28 0.32 17.81
CA VAL A 38 4.63 -0.92 17.36
C VAL A 38 3.12 -0.86 17.59
N LYS A 39 2.68 -0.39 18.76
CA LYS A 39 1.25 -0.20 19.05
C LYS A 39 0.62 0.79 18.06
N LYS A 40 1.29 1.92 17.81
CA LYS A 40 0.84 2.92 16.85
C LYS A 40 0.76 2.34 15.43
N LEU A 41 1.78 1.59 15.00
CA LEU A 41 1.81 0.94 13.68
C LEU A 41 0.62 -0.01 13.46
N GLY A 42 0.24 -0.77 14.50
CA GLY A 42 -0.91 -1.67 14.44
C GLY A 42 -2.25 -0.96 14.53
N GLN A 43 -2.32 0.21 15.19
CA GLN A 43 -3.52 1.04 15.25
C GLN A 43 -3.74 1.83 13.96
N ASP A 44 -2.67 2.32 13.34
CA ASP A 44 -2.71 3.10 12.10
C ASP A 44 -3.16 2.24 10.90
N ASP A 45 -2.73 0.97 10.83
CA ASP A 45 -3.14 0.03 9.78
C ASP A 45 -3.26 -1.40 10.35
N PRO A 46 -4.45 -1.81 10.83
CA PRO A 46 -4.65 -3.13 11.44
C PRO A 46 -4.38 -4.29 10.47
N ARG A 47 -4.43 -4.03 9.16
CA ARG A 47 -4.10 -5.02 8.12
C ARG A 47 -2.66 -5.49 8.22
N ARG A 48 -1.74 -4.68 8.76
CA ARG A 48 -0.33 -5.06 8.99
C ARG A 48 -0.18 -6.13 10.07
N VAL A 49 -1.00 -6.07 11.12
CA VAL A 49 -1.03 -7.08 12.18
C VAL A 49 -1.60 -8.39 11.64
N ILE A 50 -2.67 -8.30 10.85
CA ILE A 50 -3.24 -9.48 10.19
C ILE A 50 -2.20 -10.09 9.23
N HIS A 51 -1.53 -9.28 8.42
CA HIS A 51 -0.48 -9.74 7.51
C HIS A 51 0.66 -10.45 8.24
N SER A 52 1.19 -9.90 9.34
CA SER A 52 2.25 -10.57 10.10
C SER A 52 1.79 -11.93 10.66
N LEU A 53 0.53 -12.03 11.10
CA LEU A 53 -0.07 -13.30 11.51
C LEU A 53 -0.19 -14.28 10.34
N LYS A 54 -0.57 -13.82 9.14
CA LYS A 54 -0.64 -14.67 7.93
C LYS A 54 0.72 -15.26 7.57
N VAL A 55 1.77 -14.44 7.60
CA VAL A 55 3.14 -14.90 7.32
C VAL A 55 3.57 -15.95 8.35
N GLY A 56 3.30 -15.69 9.64
CA GLY A 56 3.53 -16.65 10.72
C GLY A 56 2.81 -17.98 10.47
N LEU A 57 1.50 -17.92 10.17
CA LEU A 57 0.68 -19.08 9.84
C LEU A 57 1.23 -19.87 8.65
N ALA A 58 1.64 -19.18 7.57
CA ALA A 58 2.22 -19.81 6.39
C ALA A 58 3.51 -20.56 6.72
N LEU A 59 4.40 -19.95 7.50
CA LEU A 59 5.64 -20.58 7.95
C LEU A 59 5.34 -21.79 8.83
N THR A 60 4.42 -21.66 9.79
CA THR A 60 4.05 -22.77 10.68
C THR A 60 3.48 -23.93 9.89
N LEU A 61 2.55 -23.68 8.95
CA LEU A 61 1.97 -24.72 8.10
C LEU A 61 3.04 -25.41 7.25
N VAL A 62 3.90 -24.66 6.55
CA VAL A 62 4.97 -25.25 5.73
C VAL A 62 5.98 -26.05 6.59
N SER A 63 6.19 -25.64 7.84
CA SER A 63 7.08 -26.34 8.78
C SER A 63 6.44 -27.63 9.32
N ILE A 64 5.14 -27.60 9.61
CA ILE A 64 4.39 -28.81 10.00
C ILE A 64 4.40 -29.84 8.86
N PHE A 65 4.23 -29.39 7.61
CA PHE A 65 4.36 -30.26 6.43
C PHE A 65 5.71 -30.99 6.40
N TYR A 66 6.78 -30.37 6.89
CA TYR A 66 8.10 -30.98 6.98
C TYR A 66 8.26 -31.93 8.17
N TYR A 67 7.63 -31.66 9.32
CA TYR A 67 7.68 -32.56 10.47
C TYR A 67 6.89 -33.87 10.24
N TYR A 68 6.06 -33.93 9.21
CA TYR A 68 5.35 -35.15 8.83
C TYR A 68 6.28 -36.13 8.11
N GLN A 69 6.62 -37.23 8.78
CA GLN A 69 7.70 -38.15 8.44
C GLN A 69 7.70 -38.72 7.00
N PRO A 70 6.55 -39.09 6.40
CA PRO A 70 6.51 -39.54 5.00
C PRO A 70 6.94 -38.46 3.98
N LEU A 71 6.66 -37.18 4.27
CA LEU A 71 7.02 -36.07 3.40
C LEU A 71 8.48 -35.65 3.61
N TYR A 72 9.00 -35.79 4.83
CA TYR A 72 10.42 -35.59 5.10
C TYR A 72 11.30 -36.58 4.31
N SER A 73 10.91 -37.86 4.28
CA SER A 73 11.64 -38.88 3.50
C SER A 73 11.64 -38.59 1.99
N SER A 74 10.61 -37.92 1.46
CA SER A 74 10.52 -37.59 0.03
C SER A 74 11.31 -36.33 -0.36
N PHE A 75 11.40 -35.32 0.51
CA PHE A 75 11.98 -34.02 0.16
C PHE A 75 13.31 -33.68 0.86
N GLY A 76 13.62 -34.26 2.03
CA GLY A 76 14.89 -34.07 2.73
C GLY A 76 15.35 -32.60 2.84
N VAL A 77 16.61 -32.32 2.49
CA VAL A 77 17.22 -30.97 2.53
C VAL A 77 16.54 -29.99 1.56
N THR A 78 15.84 -30.47 0.52
CA THR A 78 15.15 -29.58 -0.44
C THR A 78 13.92 -28.88 0.15
N ALA A 79 13.44 -29.32 1.32
CA ALA A 79 12.35 -28.66 2.04
C ALA A 79 12.70 -27.23 2.51
N MET A 80 13.99 -26.93 2.73
CA MET A 80 14.44 -25.57 3.04
C MET A 80 14.02 -24.55 1.97
N TRP A 81 13.91 -24.99 0.70
CA TRP A 81 13.44 -24.15 -0.39
C TRP A 81 11.97 -23.75 -0.24
N ALA A 82 11.12 -24.58 0.37
CA ALA A 82 9.72 -24.23 0.64
C ALA A 82 9.63 -23.11 1.69
N ILE A 83 10.37 -23.24 2.80
CA ILE A 83 10.44 -22.21 3.86
C ILE A 83 10.99 -20.89 3.30
N MET A 84 12.12 -20.95 2.57
CA MET A 84 12.67 -19.77 1.89
C MET A 84 11.69 -19.17 0.89
N THR A 85 10.89 -19.99 0.21
CA THR A 85 9.85 -19.49 -0.71
C THR A 85 8.82 -18.68 0.06
N VAL A 86 8.31 -19.19 1.18
CA VAL A 86 7.35 -18.43 2.01
C VAL A 86 7.91 -17.10 2.43
N VAL A 87 9.13 -17.07 2.99
CA VAL A 87 9.77 -15.84 3.48
C VAL A 87 9.96 -14.80 2.36
N VAL A 88 10.29 -15.22 1.14
CA VAL A 88 10.68 -14.29 0.07
C VAL A 88 9.50 -13.91 -0.84
N VAL A 89 8.48 -14.77 -0.95
CA VAL A 89 7.33 -14.57 -1.84
C VAL A 89 6.14 -13.94 -1.13
N PHE A 90 5.95 -14.22 0.16
CA PHE A 90 4.78 -13.72 0.88
C PHE A 90 4.90 -12.20 1.07
N GLU A 91 3.99 -11.46 0.46
CA GLU A 91 3.95 -10.00 0.43
C GLU A 91 2.67 -9.46 1.05
N PHE A 92 2.63 -8.15 1.29
CA PHE A 92 1.51 -7.50 1.97
C PHE A 92 0.17 -7.71 1.23
N SER A 93 0.17 -7.52 -0.09
CA SER A 93 -1.01 -7.70 -0.94
C SER A 93 -1.02 -9.06 -1.65
N VAL A 94 -2.23 -9.48 -2.04
CA VAL A 94 -2.45 -10.72 -2.80
C VAL A 94 -1.75 -10.62 -4.16
N GLY A 95 -1.90 -9.51 -4.88
CA GLY A 95 -1.26 -9.29 -6.18
C GLY A 95 0.27 -9.33 -6.13
N ALA A 96 0.89 -8.76 -5.09
CA ALA A 96 2.34 -8.83 -4.90
C ALA A 96 2.82 -10.26 -4.63
N THR A 97 2.08 -11.01 -3.79
CA THR A 97 2.38 -12.42 -3.47
C THR A 97 2.24 -13.31 -4.72
N LEU A 98 1.15 -13.16 -5.47
CA LEU A 98 0.92 -13.85 -6.74
C LEU A 98 2.01 -13.54 -7.77
N GLY A 99 2.32 -12.25 -7.96
CA GLY A 99 3.34 -11.81 -8.91
C GLY A 99 4.72 -12.36 -8.57
N LYS A 100 5.15 -12.28 -7.30
CA LYS A 100 6.42 -12.88 -6.86
C LYS A 100 6.42 -14.40 -6.96
N GLY A 101 5.33 -15.06 -6.59
CA GLY A 101 5.19 -16.51 -6.63
C GLY A 101 5.28 -17.07 -8.03
N LEU A 102 4.53 -16.48 -8.97
CA LEU A 102 4.57 -16.87 -10.38
C LEU A 102 5.94 -16.56 -10.99
N ASN A 103 6.52 -15.39 -10.71
CA ASN A 103 7.86 -15.04 -11.16
C ASN A 103 8.91 -16.05 -10.67
N ARG A 104 8.83 -16.49 -9.41
CA ARG A 104 9.72 -17.52 -8.86
C ARG A 104 9.54 -18.84 -9.59
N GLY A 105 8.30 -19.30 -9.74
CA GLY A 105 7.99 -20.55 -10.43
C GLY A 105 8.50 -20.59 -11.87
N MET A 106 8.20 -19.55 -12.66
CA MET A 106 8.67 -19.43 -14.04
C MET A 106 10.20 -19.33 -14.11
N ALA A 107 10.83 -18.53 -13.26
CA ALA A 107 12.28 -18.39 -13.22
C ALA A 107 12.97 -19.70 -12.86
N THR A 108 12.47 -20.45 -11.88
CA THR A 108 13.00 -21.76 -11.49
C THR A 108 12.81 -22.78 -12.61
N LEU A 109 11.65 -22.81 -13.28
CA LEU A 109 11.40 -23.72 -14.39
C LEU A 109 12.33 -23.44 -15.58
N LEU A 110 12.47 -22.17 -15.98
CA LEU A 110 13.38 -21.77 -17.05
C LEU A 110 14.85 -22.05 -16.69
N ALA A 111 15.25 -21.74 -15.45
CA ALA A 111 16.60 -22.03 -14.96
C ALA A 111 16.88 -23.53 -14.90
N GLY A 112 15.90 -24.33 -14.47
CA GLY A 112 16.01 -25.78 -14.43
C GLY A 112 16.17 -26.39 -15.82
N GLY A 113 15.28 -26.02 -16.75
CA GLY A 113 15.35 -26.50 -18.13
C GLY A 113 16.66 -26.10 -18.83
N LEU A 114 17.05 -24.83 -18.74
CA LEU A 114 18.31 -24.36 -19.33
C LEU A 114 19.53 -24.94 -18.62
N GLY A 115 19.49 -25.14 -17.30
CA GLY A 115 20.58 -25.73 -16.53
C GLY A 115 20.83 -27.19 -16.91
N VAL A 116 19.76 -27.98 -17.11
CA VAL A 116 19.84 -29.35 -17.62
C VAL A 116 20.40 -29.36 -19.05
N GLY A 117 19.94 -28.45 -19.92
CA GLY A 117 20.46 -28.30 -21.28
C GLY A 117 21.95 -27.95 -21.31
N ALA A 118 22.38 -27.02 -20.46
CA ALA A 118 23.78 -26.63 -20.32
C ALA A 118 24.65 -27.81 -19.85
N HIS A 119 24.17 -28.61 -18.92
CA HIS A 119 24.86 -29.81 -18.45
C HIS A 119 24.97 -30.88 -19.54
N TYR A 120 23.88 -31.14 -20.27
CA TYR A 120 23.89 -32.08 -21.39
C TYR A 120 24.92 -31.67 -22.46
N LEU A 121 24.98 -30.38 -22.81
CA LEU A 121 25.94 -29.85 -23.76
C LEU A 121 27.39 -29.91 -23.25
N ALA A 122 27.61 -29.64 -21.96
CA ALA A 122 28.94 -29.67 -21.36
C ALA A 122 29.50 -31.10 -21.27
N ASN A 123 28.64 -32.09 -20.96
CA ASN A 123 29.02 -33.50 -20.86
C ASN A 123 29.53 -34.06 -22.21
N LEU A 124 29.03 -33.56 -23.34
CA LEU A 124 29.53 -33.93 -24.68
C LEU A 124 31.01 -33.54 -24.92
N SER A 125 31.58 -32.67 -24.08
CA SER A 125 32.96 -32.16 -24.23
C SER A 125 33.99 -32.92 -23.39
N GLY A 126 33.57 -33.99 -22.71
CA GLY A 126 34.41 -34.81 -21.85
C GLY A 126 34.82 -34.15 -20.54
N HIS A 127 35.43 -34.92 -19.63
CA HIS A 127 35.67 -34.53 -18.23
C HIS A 127 36.51 -33.26 -18.03
N ILE A 128 37.40 -32.92 -18.97
CA ILE A 128 38.23 -31.71 -18.89
C ILE A 128 37.46 -30.48 -19.39
N GLY A 129 36.66 -30.63 -20.46
CA GLY A 129 35.92 -29.53 -21.09
C GLY A 129 34.60 -29.19 -20.40
N GLU A 130 33.98 -30.18 -19.74
CA GLU A 130 32.70 -30.04 -19.03
C GLU A 130 32.68 -28.89 -17.99
N PRO A 131 33.61 -28.80 -17.02
CA PRO A 131 33.57 -27.71 -16.03
C PRO A 131 33.87 -26.33 -16.66
N ILE A 132 34.67 -26.29 -17.73
CA ILE A 132 34.98 -25.04 -18.46
C ILE A 132 33.72 -24.52 -19.16
N LEU A 133 32.99 -25.40 -19.86
CA LEU A 133 31.75 -25.03 -20.55
C LEU A 133 30.63 -24.67 -19.58
N LEU A 134 30.47 -25.41 -18.47
CA LEU A 134 29.52 -25.05 -17.42
C LEU A 134 29.81 -23.66 -16.85
N GLY A 135 31.08 -23.36 -16.56
CA GLY A 135 31.51 -22.04 -16.12
C GLY A 135 31.19 -20.95 -17.14
N PHE A 136 31.44 -21.22 -18.42
CA PHE A 136 31.10 -20.31 -19.51
C PHE A 136 29.59 -20.05 -19.64
N PHE A 137 28.76 -21.10 -19.53
CA PHE A 137 27.30 -20.94 -19.57
C PHE A 137 26.77 -20.14 -18.38
N VAL A 138 27.30 -20.36 -17.17
CA VAL A 138 26.96 -19.55 -15.99
C VAL A 138 27.35 -18.09 -16.20
N PHE A 139 28.57 -17.83 -16.70
CA PHE A 139 29.02 -16.48 -17.03
C PHE A 139 28.09 -15.80 -18.04
N LEU A 140 27.76 -16.48 -19.14
CA LEU A 140 26.92 -15.95 -20.19
C LEU A 140 25.50 -15.66 -19.67
N GLN A 141 24.89 -16.63 -18.98
CA GLN A 141 23.55 -16.50 -18.42
C GLN A 141 23.46 -15.38 -17.39
N ALA A 142 24.43 -15.28 -16.47
CA ALA A 142 24.47 -14.23 -15.46
C ALA A 142 24.67 -12.85 -16.09
N THR A 143 25.53 -12.74 -17.10
CA THR A 143 25.79 -11.48 -17.82
C THR A 143 24.54 -11.01 -18.56
N ILE A 144 23.91 -11.86 -19.36
CA ILE A 144 22.68 -11.53 -20.11
C ILE A 144 21.57 -11.15 -19.13
N SER A 145 21.36 -11.96 -18.10
CA SER A 145 20.28 -11.73 -17.13
C SER A 145 20.49 -10.43 -16.35
N THR A 146 21.72 -10.13 -15.95
CA THR A 146 22.06 -8.89 -15.25
C THR A 146 21.89 -7.69 -16.17
N PHE A 147 22.28 -7.80 -17.45
CA PHE A 147 22.07 -6.74 -18.43
C PHE A 147 20.57 -6.46 -18.65
N LEU A 148 19.75 -7.52 -18.78
CA LEU A 148 18.30 -7.39 -18.94
C LEU A 148 17.61 -6.68 -17.75
N ARG A 149 18.18 -6.76 -16.55
CA ARG A 149 17.66 -6.05 -15.36
C ARG A 149 17.83 -4.54 -15.41
N PHE A 150 18.67 -4.00 -16.30
CA PHE A 150 18.77 -2.55 -16.49
C PHE A 150 17.59 -1.95 -17.27
N PHE A 151 16.83 -2.77 -18.01
CA PHE A 151 15.64 -2.29 -18.72
C PHE A 151 14.49 -2.03 -17.72
N PRO A 152 13.98 -0.79 -17.59
CA PRO A 152 12.98 -0.45 -16.57
C PRO A 152 11.70 -1.29 -16.66
N LYS A 153 11.26 -1.64 -17.88
CA LYS A 153 10.08 -2.49 -18.12
C LYS A 153 10.24 -3.92 -17.60
N ILE A 154 11.45 -4.49 -17.71
CA ILE A 154 11.76 -5.83 -17.18
C ILE A 154 11.93 -5.73 -15.67
N LYS A 155 12.66 -4.71 -15.19
CA LYS A 155 12.93 -4.50 -13.77
C LYS A 155 11.65 -4.37 -12.94
N SER A 156 10.70 -3.54 -13.38
CA SER A 156 9.48 -3.30 -12.61
C SER A 156 8.59 -4.54 -12.45
N ARG A 157 8.66 -5.50 -13.38
CA ARG A 157 7.79 -6.68 -13.42
C ARG A 157 8.48 -7.96 -12.97
N TYR A 158 9.76 -8.12 -13.28
CA TYR A 158 10.46 -9.41 -13.23
C TYR A 158 11.80 -9.36 -12.49
N ASP A 159 12.22 -8.24 -11.86
CA ASP A 159 13.54 -8.15 -11.22
C ASP A 159 13.80 -9.29 -10.22
N TYR A 160 12.81 -9.62 -9.39
CA TYR A 160 12.87 -10.76 -8.49
C TYR A 160 13.03 -12.10 -9.23
N GLY A 161 12.27 -12.31 -10.30
CA GLY A 161 12.37 -13.50 -11.14
C GLY A 161 13.74 -13.64 -11.79
N MET A 162 14.33 -12.54 -12.26
CA MET A 162 15.68 -12.53 -12.85
C MET A 162 16.76 -12.91 -11.82
N LEU A 163 16.65 -12.44 -10.58
CA LEU A 163 17.54 -12.86 -9.49
C LEU A 163 17.41 -14.35 -9.20
N ILE A 164 16.19 -14.87 -9.11
CA ILE A 164 15.94 -16.30 -8.90
C ILE A 164 16.43 -17.12 -10.10
N PHE A 165 16.30 -16.62 -11.32
CA PHE A 165 16.77 -17.27 -12.54
C PHE A 165 18.29 -17.43 -12.51
N ILE A 166 19.04 -16.35 -12.23
CA ILE A 166 20.51 -16.38 -12.07
C ILE A 166 20.92 -17.37 -10.97
N LEU A 167 20.30 -17.26 -9.79
CA LEU A 167 20.63 -18.10 -8.64
C LEU A 167 20.37 -19.59 -8.93
N THR A 168 19.19 -19.89 -9.49
CA THR A 168 18.78 -21.26 -9.74
C THR A 168 19.62 -21.90 -10.84
N PHE A 169 19.87 -21.18 -11.94
CA PHE A 169 20.69 -21.68 -13.04
C PHE A 169 22.11 -21.96 -12.54
N SER A 170 22.73 -21.00 -11.86
CA SER A 170 24.07 -21.17 -11.28
C SER A 170 24.16 -22.37 -10.33
N LEU A 171 23.16 -22.52 -9.44
CA LEU A 171 23.14 -23.65 -8.50
C LEU A 171 22.96 -25.00 -9.22
N ILE A 172 22.10 -25.08 -10.24
CA ILE A 172 21.87 -26.33 -10.97
C ILE A 172 23.09 -26.69 -11.82
N SER A 173 23.69 -25.73 -12.53
CA SER A 173 24.89 -25.96 -13.33
C SER A 173 26.08 -26.39 -12.47
N VAL A 174 26.31 -25.75 -11.31
CA VAL A 174 27.44 -26.11 -10.42
C VAL A 174 27.17 -27.41 -9.65
N SER A 175 25.94 -27.64 -9.18
CA SER A 175 25.61 -28.86 -8.44
C SER A 175 25.51 -30.08 -9.35
N GLY A 176 25.11 -29.87 -10.61
CA GLY A 176 24.98 -30.94 -11.61
C GLY A 176 26.30 -31.62 -11.92
N TYR A 177 27.40 -30.86 -11.94
CA TYR A 177 28.75 -31.42 -12.07
C TYR A 177 29.12 -32.43 -10.98
N ARG A 178 28.49 -32.37 -9.79
CA ARG A 178 28.83 -33.22 -8.64
C ARG A 178 27.90 -34.41 -8.44
N ASN A 179 26.71 -34.39 -9.03
CA ASN A 179 25.66 -35.39 -8.81
C ASN A 179 24.98 -35.75 -10.14
N ASP A 180 24.97 -37.03 -10.50
CA ASP A 180 24.41 -37.53 -11.76
C ASP A 180 22.87 -37.40 -11.87
N GLU A 181 22.16 -37.15 -10.76
CA GLU A 181 20.68 -37.09 -10.69
C GLU A 181 20.11 -35.66 -10.76
N ILE A 182 20.54 -34.89 -11.76
CA ILE A 182 20.17 -33.47 -11.94
C ILE A 182 18.66 -33.29 -12.13
N PHE A 183 18.02 -34.22 -12.83
CA PHE A 183 16.58 -34.19 -13.09
C PHE A 183 15.76 -34.32 -11.80
N GLU A 184 16.16 -35.25 -10.93
CA GLU A 184 15.49 -35.44 -9.64
C GLU A 184 15.67 -34.22 -8.72
N LEU A 185 16.89 -33.66 -8.69
CA LEU A 185 17.18 -32.43 -7.94
C LEU A 185 16.34 -31.25 -8.43
N ALA A 186 16.25 -31.04 -9.74
CA ALA A 186 15.46 -29.96 -10.34
C ALA A 186 13.96 -30.14 -10.09
N HIS A 187 13.45 -31.37 -10.24
CA HIS A 187 12.05 -31.69 -9.99
C HIS A 187 11.67 -31.47 -8.52
N LYS A 188 12.48 -31.98 -7.58
CA LYS A 188 12.25 -31.80 -6.13
C LYS A 188 12.22 -30.32 -5.76
N ARG A 189 13.15 -29.50 -6.29
CA ARG A 189 13.17 -28.04 -6.06
C ARG A 189 11.94 -27.34 -6.63
N LEU A 190 11.55 -27.67 -7.85
CA LEU A 190 10.36 -27.07 -8.46
C LEU A 190 9.11 -27.41 -7.64
N SER A 191 8.97 -28.68 -7.24
CA SER A 191 7.84 -29.15 -6.44
C SER A 191 7.77 -28.46 -5.06
N THR A 192 8.89 -28.35 -4.32
CA THR A 192 8.89 -27.67 -3.02
C THR A 192 8.64 -26.16 -3.12
N ILE A 193 9.13 -25.51 -4.19
CA ILE A 193 8.83 -24.10 -4.49
C ILE A 193 7.34 -23.94 -4.83
N SER A 194 6.76 -24.83 -5.63
CA SER A 194 5.34 -24.82 -5.95
C SER A 194 4.48 -25.00 -4.70
N ILE A 195 4.81 -25.96 -3.82
CA ILE A 195 4.08 -26.17 -2.55
C ILE A 195 4.13 -24.91 -1.68
N GLY A 196 5.32 -24.33 -1.47
CA GLY A 196 5.48 -23.11 -0.69
C GLY A 196 4.74 -21.92 -1.30
N GLY A 197 4.83 -21.75 -2.62
CA GLY A 197 4.15 -20.67 -3.36
C GLY A 197 2.64 -20.80 -3.32
N SER A 198 2.09 -22.00 -3.55
CA SER A 198 0.66 -22.27 -3.46
C SER A 198 0.12 -22.00 -2.06
N LEU A 199 0.85 -22.41 -1.01
CA LEU A 199 0.46 -22.12 0.37
C LEU A 199 0.39 -20.62 0.65
N CYS A 200 1.38 -19.84 0.18
CA CYS A 200 1.34 -18.38 0.29
C CYS A 200 0.12 -17.77 -0.39
N VAL A 201 -0.17 -18.20 -1.63
CA VAL A 201 -1.32 -17.71 -2.40
C VAL A 201 -2.64 -18.04 -1.72
N ILE A 202 -2.79 -19.28 -1.22
CA ILE A 202 -4.01 -19.71 -0.50
C ILE A 202 -4.22 -18.86 0.75
N ILE A 203 -3.21 -18.73 1.60
CA ILE A 203 -3.34 -17.99 2.87
C ILE A 203 -3.57 -16.50 2.61
N SER A 204 -2.83 -15.88 1.68
CA SER A 204 -3.00 -14.46 1.35
C SER A 204 -4.39 -14.15 0.80
N THR A 205 -4.98 -15.07 0.02
CA THR A 205 -6.30 -14.89 -0.60
C THR A 205 -7.46 -15.20 0.36
N VAL A 206 -7.33 -16.24 1.20
CA VAL A 206 -8.42 -16.70 2.09
C VAL A 206 -8.46 -15.92 3.40
N VAL A 207 -7.30 -15.68 4.03
CA VAL A 207 -7.24 -15.01 5.33
C VAL A 207 -7.25 -13.50 5.11
N CYS A 208 -8.41 -12.85 5.27
CA CYS A 208 -8.58 -11.39 5.22
C CYS A 208 -7.78 -10.70 4.08
N PRO A 209 -8.13 -10.94 2.80
CA PRO A 209 -7.31 -10.52 1.66
C PRO A 209 -7.07 -9.02 1.63
N VAL A 210 -5.86 -8.63 1.20
CA VAL A 210 -5.48 -7.23 1.00
C VAL A 210 -5.20 -7.04 -0.49
N TRP A 211 -6.00 -6.18 -1.14
CA TRP A 211 -5.97 -5.97 -2.58
C TRP A 211 -5.28 -4.66 -2.93
N ALA A 212 -4.21 -4.74 -3.73
CA ALA A 212 -3.48 -3.58 -4.22
C ALA A 212 -4.33 -2.74 -5.19
N GLY A 213 -5.25 -3.37 -5.94
CA GLY A 213 -6.18 -2.65 -6.82
C GLY A 213 -7.13 -1.73 -6.05
N GLU A 214 -7.64 -2.18 -4.90
CA GLU A 214 -8.49 -1.38 -4.01
C GLU A 214 -7.68 -0.25 -3.37
N ASP A 215 -6.45 -0.52 -2.91
CA ASP A 215 -5.56 0.52 -2.37
C ASP A 215 -5.21 1.58 -3.44
N LEU A 216 -4.97 1.18 -4.71
CA LEU A 216 -4.74 2.11 -5.81
C LEU A 216 -5.98 2.96 -6.08
N HIS A 217 -7.15 2.34 -6.13
CA HIS A 217 -8.41 3.02 -6.37
C HIS A 217 -8.67 4.11 -5.33
N ASN A 218 -8.55 3.76 -4.05
CA ASN A 218 -8.71 4.70 -2.94
C ASN A 218 -7.62 5.79 -2.94
N LEU A 219 -6.37 5.44 -3.27
CA LEU A 219 -5.27 6.40 -3.35
C LEU A 219 -5.53 7.45 -4.43
N ILE A 220 -5.98 7.05 -5.62
CA ILE A 220 -6.27 7.99 -6.72
C ILE A 220 -7.43 8.92 -6.34
N ALA A 221 -8.52 8.38 -5.79
CA ALA A 221 -9.64 9.20 -5.32
C ALA A 221 -9.19 10.21 -4.25
N LEU A 222 -8.45 9.75 -3.23
CA LEU A 222 -7.92 10.60 -2.16
C LEU A 222 -6.96 11.67 -2.69
N ASN A 223 -6.12 11.33 -3.67
CA ASN A 223 -5.21 12.30 -4.26
C ASN A 223 -5.98 13.42 -4.96
N ILE A 224 -7.04 13.11 -5.70
CA ILE A 224 -7.88 14.11 -6.35
C ILE A 224 -8.65 14.95 -5.32
N GLU A 225 -9.21 14.30 -4.28
CA GLU A 225 -9.92 14.97 -3.18
C GLU A 225 -9.03 16.02 -2.50
N LYS A 226 -7.76 15.69 -2.22
CA LYS A 226 -6.78 16.63 -1.65
C LYS A 226 -6.49 17.85 -2.54
N LEU A 227 -6.53 17.69 -3.86
CA LEU A 227 -6.40 18.84 -4.77
C LEU A 227 -7.65 19.71 -4.70
N GLY A 228 -8.81 19.09 -4.60
CA GLY A 228 -10.09 19.78 -4.43
C GLY A 228 -10.15 20.58 -3.13
N ASP A 229 -9.76 19.98 -2.02
CA ASP A 229 -9.72 20.64 -0.70
C ASP A 229 -8.81 21.87 -0.70
N PHE A 230 -7.64 21.79 -1.33
CA PHE A 230 -6.76 22.95 -1.50
C PHE A 230 -7.45 24.08 -2.27
N LEU A 231 -8.09 23.77 -3.40
CA LEU A 231 -8.69 24.77 -4.28
C LEU A 231 -9.95 25.42 -3.69
N GLU A 232 -10.75 24.68 -2.91
CA GLU A 232 -11.88 25.27 -2.19
C GLU A 232 -11.40 26.28 -1.13
N GLY A 233 -10.30 26.01 -0.42
CA GLY A 233 -9.75 26.91 0.60
C GLY A 233 -8.88 28.05 0.05
N PHE A 234 -8.29 27.89 -1.14
CA PHE A 234 -7.32 28.85 -1.69
C PHE A 234 -7.89 30.26 -1.89
N GLY A 235 -9.09 30.38 -2.46
CA GLY A 235 -9.68 31.68 -2.79
C GLY A 235 -9.91 32.55 -1.56
N ASP A 236 -10.45 31.94 -0.50
CA ASP A 236 -10.67 32.65 0.76
C ASP A 236 -9.34 33.06 1.38
N GLU A 237 -8.34 32.18 1.43
CA GLU A 237 -7.08 32.51 2.11
C GLU A 237 -6.23 33.56 1.37
N TYR A 238 -6.18 33.48 0.03
CA TYR A 238 -5.44 34.43 -0.79
C TYR A 238 -6.02 35.85 -0.70
N PHE A 239 -7.34 36.00 -0.71
CA PHE A 239 -8.01 37.31 -0.71
C PHE A 239 -8.44 37.82 0.67
N LYS A 240 -8.53 36.97 1.71
CA LYS A 240 -8.85 37.38 3.10
C LYS A 240 -7.64 37.98 3.82
N ARG A 241 -6.41 37.66 3.40
CA ARG A 241 -5.17 38.29 3.90
C ARG A 241 -5.07 39.79 3.55
N THR A 242 -5.98 40.32 2.73
CA THR A 242 -6.12 41.76 2.43
C THR A 242 -6.78 42.55 3.57
N GLY A 243 -7.34 41.88 4.60
CA GLY A 243 -8.16 42.50 5.66
C GLY A 243 -7.68 42.35 7.12
N GLY A 244 -6.47 41.83 7.38
CA GLY A 244 -5.90 41.72 8.72
C GLY A 244 -6.20 40.40 9.46
N GLU A 245 -5.17 39.93 10.17
CA GLU A 245 -5.04 38.70 10.99
C GLU A 245 -5.09 37.34 10.25
N ALA A 246 -3.90 36.77 10.05
CA ALA A 246 -3.72 35.38 9.61
C ALA A 246 -4.21 34.41 10.70
N CYS A 247 -5.25 33.64 10.41
CA CYS A 247 -5.68 32.53 11.26
C CYS A 247 -4.60 31.44 11.21
N LYS A 248 -3.93 31.20 12.34
CA LYS A 248 -2.74 30.32 12.45
C LYS A 248 -3.04 28.81 12.48
N ASP A 249 -4.29 28.38 12.33
CA ASP A 249 -4.70 27.01 12.72
C ASP A 249 -5.10 26.08 11.56
N ASP A 250 -5.08 26.52 10.30
CA ASP A 250 -5.67 25.78 9.17
C ASP A 250 -4.65 25.30 8.10
N ASN A 251 -3.34 25.35 8.38
CA ASN A 251 -2.28 24.97 7.43
C ASN A 251 -2.31 23.49 6.95
N GLY A 252 -3.15 22.64 7.57
CA GLY A 252 -3.22 21.22 7.25
C GLY A 252 -3.76 20.94 5.84
N PHE A 253 -4.77 21.68 5.38
CA PHE A 253 -5.32 21.50 4.03
C PHE A 253 -4.39 22.08 2.96
N LEU A 254 -3.70 23.19 3.28
CA LEU A 254 -2.72 23.83 2.40
C LEU A 254 -1.54 22.92 2.05
N GLU A 255 -1.21 21.93 2.87
CA GLU A 255 -0.12 21.00 2.58
C GLU A 255 -0.59 19.63 2.07
N GLY A 256 -1.90 19.36 2.08
CA GLY A 256 -2.47 18.06 1.73
C GLY A 256 -2.05 17.58 0.33
N TYR A 257 -2.00 18.49 -0.64
CA TYR A 257 -1.61 18.21 -2.02
C TYR A 257 -0.14 17.77 -2.17
N LYS A 258 0.76 18.10 -1.24
CA LYS A 258 2.20 17.71 -1.32
C LYS A 258 2.38 16.20 -1.35
N SER A 259 1.47 15.47 -0.72
CA SER A 259 1.46 14.00 -0.78
C SER A 259 1.18 13.46 -2.19
N VAL A 260 0.44 14.21 -3.02
CA VAL A 260 0.14 13.87 -4.41
C VAL A 260 1.38 14.00 -5.28
N LEU A 261 2.25 15.00 -5.05
CA LEU A 261 3.49 15.19 -5.82
C LEU A 261 4.42 13.96 -5.76
N ASN A 262 4.44 13.28 -4.61
CA ASN A 262 5.32 12.14 -4.34
C ASN A 262 4.65 10.76 -4.56
N SER A 263 3.43 10.73 -5.11
CA SER A 263 2.61 9.52 -5.25
C SER A 263 3.03 8.56 -6.38
N LYS A 264 3.93 8.97 -7.29
CA LYS A 264 4.21 8.21 -8.52
C LYS A 264 4.65 6.77 -8.27
N THR A 265 5.56 6.57 -7.33
CA THR A 265 6.13 5.25 -7.04
C THR A 265 5.11 4.32 -6.38
N SER A 266 4.26 4.84 -5.49
CA SER A 266 3.19 4.06 -4.87
C SER A 266 2.12 3.68 -5.88
N GLU A 267 1.68 4.62 -6.73
CA GLU A 267 0.71 4.33 -7.80
C GLU A 267 1.22 3.28 -8.79
N GLU A 268 2.45 3.42 -9.28
CA GLU A 268 3.05 2.48 -10.24
C GLU A 268 3.21 1.07 -9.63
N SER A 269 3.65 0.99 -8.37
CA SER A 269 3.80 -0.29 -7.68
C SER A 269 2.46 -0.97 -7.43
N LEU A 270 1.45 -0.25 -6.94
CA LEU A 270 0.10 -0.79 -6.72
C LEU A 270 -0.55 -1.23 -8.04
N ALA A 271 -0.42 -0.46 -9.11
CA ALA A 271 -0.94 -0.85 -10.44
C ALA A 271 -0.25 -2.11 -10.99
N ASN A 272 1.04 -2.28 -10.73
CA ASN A 272 1.77 -3.48 -11.11
C ASN A 272 1.30 -4.70 -10.32
N PHE A 273 1.05 -4.56 -9.01
CA PHE A 273 0.50 -5.64 -8.18
C PHE A 273 -0.95 -5.97 -8.54
N ALA A 274 -1.80 -4.97 -8.74
CA ALA A 274 -3.19 -5.13 -9.12
C ALA A 274 -3.37 -5.88 -10.46
N ALA A 275 -2.40 -5.77 -11.37
CA ALA A 275 -2.41 -6.52 -12.64
C ALA A 275 -2.24 -8.04 -12.47
N TRP A 276 -1.75 -8.51 -11.32
CA TRP A 276 -1.64 -9.94 -10.99
C TRP A 276 -2.86 -10.48 -10.25
N GLU A 277 -3.77 -9.62 -9.81
CA GLU A 277 -4.90 -10.02 -8.97
C GLU A 277 -5.99 -10.74 -9.79
N PRO A 278 -6.61 -11.79 -9.22
CA PRO A 278 -7.89 -12.28 -9.73
C PRO A 278 -8.96 -11.19 -9.62
N GLY A 279 -10.10 -11.38 -10.29
CA GLY A 279 -11.26 -10.50 -10.07
C GLY A 279 -11.70 -10.55 -8.60
N HIS A 280 -11.96 -9.38 -8.01
CA HIS A 280 -12.32 -9.24 -6.60
C HIS A 280 -13.25 -8.04 -6.39
N GLY A 281 -14.15 -8.13 -5.41
CA GLY A 281 -15.05 -7.03 -5.04
C GLY A 281 -15.80 -6.44 -6.23
N ARG A 282 -15.54 -5.16 -6.52
CA ARG A 282 -16.12 -4.41 -7.66
C ARG A 282 -15.21 -4.39 -8.89
N PHE A 283 -14.05 -5.03 -8.82
CA PHE A 283 -13.02 -5.03 -9.87
C PHE A 283 -13.04 -6.38 -10.60
N PRO A 284 -13.55 -6.44 -11.84
CA PRO A 284 -13.51 -7.66 -12.63
C PRO A 284 -12.06 -8.03 -13.00
N PHE A 285 -11.87 -9.28 -13.41
CA PHE A 285 -10.58 -9.73 -13.92
C PHE A 285 -10.14 -8.87 -15.12
N ARG A 286 -8.85 -8.50 -15.17
CA ARG A 286 -8.27 -7.57 -16.17
C ARG A 286 -8.88 -6.16 -16.16
N HIS A 287 -9.24 -5.66 -14.98
CA HIS A 287 -9.61 -4.26 -14.76
C HIS A 287 -8.59 -3.27 -15.36
N PRO A 288 -9.00 -2.09 -15.89
CA PRO A 288 -8.11 -1.18 -16.61
C PRO A 288 -7.22 -0.32 -15.70
N TRP A 289 -6.34 -0.94 -14.91
CA TRP A 289 -5.42 -0.27 -13.97
C TRP A 289 -4.50 0.77 -14.63
N LYS A 290 -4.23 0.67 -15.93
CA LYS A 290 -3.44 1.67 -16.67
C LYS A 290 -4.13 3.04 -16.74
N LEU A 291 -5.46 3.08 -16.71
CA LEU A 291 -6.21 4.35 -16.71
C LEU A 291 -6.11 5.05 -15.36
N TYR A 292 -6.00 4.31 -14.25
CA TYR A 292 -5.71 4.89 -12.93
C TYR A 292 -4.36 5.61 -12.93
N LEU A 293 -3.33 5.03 -13.57
CA LEU A 293 -2.04 5.70 -13.73
C LEU A 293 -2.14 6.97 -14.58
N LYS A 294 -2.95 6.94 -15.65
CA LYS A 294 -3.22 8.12 -16.48
C LYS A 294 -3.85 9.25 -15.65
N VAL A 295 -4.87 8.92 -14.85
CA VAL A 295 -5.51 9.88 -13.92
C VAL A 295 -4.49 10.40 -12.91
N GLY A 296 -3.66 9.53 -12.32
CA GLY A 296 -2.62 9.94 -11.36
C GLY A 296 -1.55 10.86 -11.96
N ILE A 297 -1.21 10.70 -13.26
CA ILE A 297 -0.33 11.64 -13.97
C ILE A 297 -0.99 13.02 -14.07
N MET A 298 -2.26 13.08 -14.49
CA MET A 298 -3.00 14.35 -14.60
C MET A 298 -3.18 15.02 -13.23
N ALA A 299 -3.45 14.24 -12.17
CA ALA A 299 -3.54 14.74 -10.80
C ALA A 299 -2.20 15.34 -10.32
N ARG A 300 -1.07 14.70 -10.62
CA ARG A 300 0.25 15.27 -10.31
C ARG A 300 0.55 16.54 -11.11
N GLU A 301 0.21 16.59 -12.39
CA GLU A 301 0.35 17.82 -13.20
C GLU A 301 -0.44 18.97 -12.57
N CYS A 302 -1.66 18.71 -12.12
CA CYS A 302 -2.47 19.69 -11.38
C CYS A 302 -1.82 20.08 -10.04
N ALA A 303 -1.27 19.11 -9.30
CA ALA A 303 -0.57 19.36 -8.04
C ALA A 303 0.64 20.29 -8.21
N TYR A 304 1.39 20.20 -9.32
CA TYR A 304 2.48 21.14 -9.61
C TYR A 304 1.99 22.58 -9.84
N ARG A 305 0.79 22.75 -10.43
CA ARG A 305 0.17 24.08 -10.58
C ARG A 305 -0.30 24.62 -9.23
N ILE A 306 -0.88 23.76 -8.40
CA ILE A 306 -1.25 24.09 -7.03
C ILE A 306 -0.03 24.46 -6.18
N GLU A 307 1.11 23.77 -6.31
CA GLU A 307 2.37 24.17 -5.65
C GLU A 307 2.78 25.59 -6.03
N SER A 308 2.61 25.95 -7.31
CA SER A 308 2.90 27.30 -7.80
C SER A 308 1.94 28.33 -7.20
N LEU A 309 0.65 28.00 -7.05
CA LEU A 309 -0.33 28.85 -6.34
C LEU A 309 0.02 29.03 -4.86
N ASN A 310 0.39 27.94 -4.19
CA ASN A 310 0.80 27.99 -2.78
C ASN A 310 2.07 28.82 -2.59
N ALA A 311 3.02 28.76 -3.53
CA ALA A 311 4.19 29.63 -3.52
C ALA A 311 3.79 31.12 -3.65
N CYS A 312 2.82 31.45 -4.50
CA CYS A 312 2.28 32.81 -4.61
C CYS A 312 1.57 33.28 -3.32
N LEU A 313 0.87 32.38 -2.62
CA LEU A 313 0.23 32.67 -1.32
C LEU A 313 1.25 32.99 -0.23
N ASN A 314 2.41 32.34 -0.25
CA ASN A 314 3.48 32.53 0.73
C ASN A 314 4.41 33.72 0.45
N ALA A 315 4.43 34.24 -0.78
CA ALA A 315 5.43 35.23 -1.20
C ALA A 315 5.25 36.64 -0.60
N ASP A 316 4.20 36.93 0.17
CA ASP A 316 3.83 38.28 0.66
C ASP A 316 3.72 39.36 -0.45
N ILE A 317 3.77 38.98 -1.73
CA ILE A 317 3.57 39.88 -2.88
C ILE A 317 2.06 40.00 -3.14
N GLN A 318 1.38 40.83 -2.35
CA GLN A 318 -0.04 41.14 -2.55
C GLN A 318 -0.25 42.11 -3.72
N ALA A 319 -1.27 41.83 -4.53
CA ALA A 319 -1.77 42.79 -5.52
C ALA A 319 -2.40 44.02 -4.80
N PRO A 320 -2.27 45.24 -5.36
CA PRO A 320 -2.92 46.43 -4.83
C PRO A 320 -4.44 46.25 -4.86
N SER A 321 -5.11 46.87 -3.88
CA SER A 321 -6.52 46.65 -3.53
C SER A 321 -7.50 46.78 -4.71
N GLU A 322 -7.19 47.63 -5.69
CA GLU A 322 -8.08 47.89 -6.83
C GLU A 322 -8.03 46.77 -7.88
N PHE A 323 -6.84 46.40 -8.37
CA PHE A 323 -6.71 45.29 -9.34
C PHE A 323 -7.10 43.94 -8.72
N GLY A 324 -6.73 43.72 -7.46
CA GLY A 324 -7.13 42.54 -6.70
C GLY A 324 -8.64 42.36 -6.70
N SER A 325 -9.40 43.42 -6.41
CA SER A 325 -10.87 43.37 -6.37
C SER A 325 -11.52 43.01 -7.72
N ILE A 326 -10.91 43.42 -8.84
CA ILE A 326 -11.42 43.16 -10.20
C ILE A 326 -11.28 41.68 -10.57
N ILE A 327 -10.13 41.07 -10.27
CA ILE A 327 -9.87 39.66 -10.61
C ILE A 327 -10.36 38.70 -9.53
N GLN A 328 -10.60 39.18 -8.31
CA GLN A 328 -10.98 38.36 -7.14
C GLN A 328 -12.18 37.48 -7.41
N GLU A 329 -13.30 38.06 -7.89
CA GLU A 329 -14.52 37.29 -8.16
C GLU A 329 -14.26 36.12 -9.12
N ALA A 330 -13.55 36.39 -10.23
CA ALA A 330 -13.28 35.38 -11.24
C ALA A 330 -12.27 34.32 -10.76
N CYS A 331 -11.21 34.74 -10.04
CA CYS A 331 -10.21 33.85 -9.46
C CYS A 331 -10.81 32.94 -8.38
N THR A 332 -11.58 33.50 -7.45
CA THR A 332 -12.27 32.74 -6.41
C THR A 332 -13.26 31.75 -7.01
N ASN A 333 -14.08 32.17 -7.98
CA ASN A 333 -15.01 31.27 -8.66
C ASN A 333 -14.30 30.15 -9.41
N MET A 334 -13.21 30.42 -10.14
CA MET A 334 -12.41 29.37 -10.78
C MET A 334 -11.86 28.36 -9.77
N SER A 335 -11.33 28.84 -8.65
CA SER A 335 -10.75 28.00 -7.60
C SER A 335 -11.80 27.10 -6.96
N ILE A 336 -12.91 27.69 -6.49
CA ILE A 336 -13.99 26.97 -5.82
C ILE A 336 -14.65 25.97 -6.78
N GLU A 337 -14.99 26.37 -8.00
CA GLU A 337 -15.67 25.46 -8.94
C GLU A 337 -14.73 24.35 -9.42
N SER A 338 -13.42 24.61 -9.58
CA SER A 338 -12.43 23.55 -9.83
C SER A 338 -12.32 22.60 -8.63
N GLY A 339 -12.33 23.14 -7.42
CA GLY A 339 -12.28 22.36 -6.18
C GLY A 339 -13.47 21.41 -6.04
N LYS A 340 -14.69 21.93 -6.21
CA LYS A 340 -15.92 21.13 -6.23
C LYS A 340 -15.90 20.08 -7.33
N ALA A 341 -15.49 20.43 -8.54
CA ALA A 341 -15.37 19.48 -9.64
C ALA A 341 -14.44 18.31 -9.29
N LEU A 342 -13.27 18.59 -8.71
CA LEU A 342 -12.33 17.54 -8.29
C LEU A 342 -12.91 16.66 -7.17
N LYS A 343 -13.62 17.23 -6.19
CA LYS A 343 -14.25 16.45 -5.11
C LYS A 343 -15.38 15.56 -5.62
N GLU A 344 -16.21 16.06 -6.54
CA GLU A 344 -17.23 15.26 -7.22
C GLU A 344 -16.60 14.14 -8.08
N LEU A 345 -15.49 14.41 -8.77
CA LEU A 345 -14.73 13.40 -9.51
C LEU A 345 -14.14 12.33 -8.57
N ALA A 346 -13.57 12.74 -7.43
CA ALA A 346 -13.05 11.83 -6.42
C ALA A 346 -14.15 10.93 -5.83
N LEU A 347 -15.30 11.52 -5.53
CA LEU A 347 -16.49 10.80 -5.07
C LEU A 347 -16.98 9.79 -6.12
N ALA A 348 -17.04 10.20 -7.39
CA ALA A 348 -17.45 9.36 -8.51
C ALA A 348 -16.52 8.15 -8.67
N ILE A 349 -15.20 8.33 -8.56
CA ILE A 349 -14.25 7.21 -8.51
C ILE A 349 -14.57 6.31 -7.31
N LYS A 350 -14.56 6.86 -6.08
CA LYS A 350 -14.75 6.10 -4.83
C LYS A 350 -16.04 5.28 -4.81
N THR A 351 -17.10 5.79 -5.43
CA THR A 351 -18.41 5.14 -5.52
C THR A 351 -18.58 4.29 -6.79
N MET A 352 -17.68 4.41 -7.77
CA MET A 352 -17.78 3.83 -9.11
C MET A 352 -19.07 4.19 -9.85
N VAL A 353 -19.41 5.48 -9.78
CA VAL A 353 -20.57 6.09 -10.45
C VAL A 353 -20.09 7.05 -11.53
N GLN A 354 -20.88 7.22 -12.59
CA GLN A 354 -20.57 8.19 -13.65
C GLN A 354 -20.40 9.61 -13.08
N PRO A 355 -19.35 10.36 -13.47
CA PRO A 355 -19.01 11.66 -12.86
C PRO A 355 -19.83 12.84 -13.41
N SER A 356 -21.14 12.66 -13.62
CA SER A 356 -21.99 13.69 -14.27
C SER A 356 -22.18 14.96 -13.43
N SER A 357 -22.05 14.88 -12.09
CA SER A 357 -22.15 16.05 -11.20
C SER A 357 -20.96 17.00 -11.33
N ALA A 358 -19.79 16.50 -11.74
CA ALA A 358 -18.60 17.32 -11.91
C ALA A 358 -18.67 18.23 -13.14
N ASP A 359 -19.40 17.81 -14.18
CA ASP A 359 -19.44 18.49 -15.49
C ASP A 359 -19.97 19.93 -15.38
N SER A 360 -20.97 20.18 -14.53
CA SER A 360 -21.50 21.54 -14.31
C SER A 360 -20.46 22.46 -13.66
N HIS A 361 -19.70 21.95 -12.70
CA HIS A 361 -18.64 22.71 -12.03
C HIS A 361 -17.49 23.02 -12.97
N ILE A 362 -17.13 22.07 -13.85
CA ILE A 362 -16.10 22.26 -14.87
C ILE A 362 -16.50 23.37 -15.85
N GLU A 363 -17.74 23.37 -16.33
CA GLU A 363 -18.22 24.43 -17.24
C GLU A 363 -18.29 25.81 -16.56
N ASN A 364 -18.69 25.87 -15.28
CA ASN A 364 -18.64 27.11 -14.50
C ASN A 364 -17.20 27.64 -14.34
N ALA A 365 -16.26 26.76 -14.04
CA ALA A 365 -14.84 27.11 -13.92
C ALA A 365 -14.27 27.63 -15.26
N LYS A 366 -14.61 26.97 -16.38
CA LYS A 366 -14.24 27.43 -17.74
C LYS A 366 -14.86 28.78 -18.09
N SER A 367 -16.12 29.00 -17.75
CA SER A 367 -16.80 30.28 -17.98
C SER A 367 -16.10 31.41 -17.24
N SER A 368 -15.75 31.18 -15.97
CA SER A 368 -14.99 32.12 -15.15
C SER A 368 -13.60 32.40 -15.72
N ALA A 369 -12.90 31.37 -16.20
CA ALA A 369 -11.61 31.51 -16.88
C ALA A 369 -11.71 32.34 -18.16
N LYS A 370 -12.77 32.15 -18.97
CA LYS A 370 -13.03 32.95 -20.17
C LYS A 370 -13.30 34.41 -19.82
N LYS A 371 -14.13 34.69 -18.79
CA LYS A 371 -14.43 36.04 -18.28
C LYS A 371 -13.14 36.74 -17.87
N LEU A 372 -12.31 36.08 -17.04
CA LEU A 372 -11.02 36.61 -16.60
C LEU A 372 -10.07 36.86 -17.77
N LYS A 373 -9.96 35.93 -18.73
CA LYS A 373 -9.11 36.09 -19.91
C LYS A 373 -9.55 37.28 -20.78
N SER A 374 -10.85 37.57 -20.82
CA SER A 374 -11.37 38.78 -21.50
C SER A 374 -10.99 40.05 -20.72
N LEU A 375 -11.14 40.05 -19.40
CA LEU A 375 -10.78 41.19 -18.53
C LEU A 375 -9.29 41.54 -18.62
N LEU A 376 -8.42 40.53 -18.63
CA LEU A 376 -6.97 40.72 -18.79
C LEU A 376 -6.61 41.29 -20.18
N LYS A 377 -7.38 40.95 -21.22
CA LYS A 377 -7.18 41.47 -22.58
C LYS A 377 -7.74 42.88 -22.79
N SER A 378 -8.79 43.27 -22.07
CA SER A 378 -9.45 44.57 -22.22
C SER A 378 -8.67 45.75 -21.63
N GLY A 379 -7.50 45.51 -21.04
CA GLY A 379 -6.48 46.55 -20.94
C GLY A 379 -6.62 47.54 -19.79
N ILE A 380 -6.99 47.11 -18.57
CA ILE A 380 -7.02 47.98 -17.38
C ILE A 380 -5.59 48.12 -16.83
N TRP A 381 -4.69 48.79 -17.57
CA TRP A 381 -3.27 48.91 -17.21
C TRP A 381 -2.79 50.35 -17.02
N GLU A 382 -3.65 51.35 -17.22
CA GLU A 382 -3.18 52.73 -17.40
C GLU A 382 -2.75 53.45 -16.10
N ASP A 383 -2.94 52.87 -14.91
CA ASP A 383 -2.59 53.56 -13.64
C ASP A 383 -2.11 52.66 -12.49
N VAL A 384 -1.62 51.44 -12.77
CA VAL A 384 -1.27 50.47 -11.72
C VAL A 384 0.22 50.11 -11.74
N ASP A 385 0.83 50.04 -10.55
CA ASP A 385 2.21 49.60 -10.32
C ASP A 385 2.46 48.22 -10.95
N LEU A 386 3.26 48.21 -12.03
CA LEU A 386 3.49 47.04 -12.89
C LEU A 386 3.99 45.81 -12.11
N LEU A 387 4.85 46.01 -11.10
CA LEU A 387 5.39 44.93 -10.26
C LEU A 387 4.31 44.23 -9.43
N LYS A 388 3.30 45.01 -9.04
CA LYS A 388 2.19 44.63 -8.18
C LYS A 388 1.06 43.95 -8.94
N VAL A 389 0.89 44.29 -10.22
CA VAL A 389 -0.06 43.60 -11.13
C VAL A 389 0.47 42.23 -11.55
N ILE A 390 1.80 42.07 -11.68
CA ILE A 390 2.42 40.80 -12.07
C ILE A 390 2.00 39.65 -11.15
N ALA A 391 1.91 39.86 -9.84
CA ALA A 391 1.50 38.81 -8.90
C ALA A 391 0.05 38.35 -9.12
N GLY A 392 -0.89 39.30 -9.25
CA GLY A 392 -2.30 38.99 -9.51
C GLY A 392 -2.50 38.31 -10.87
N VAL A 393 -1.79 38.76 -11.90
CA VAL A 393 -1.80 38.14 -13.25
C VAL A 393 -1.20 36.74 -13.22
N THR A 394 -0.14 36.53 -12.44
CA THR A 394 0.48 35.21 -12.27
C THR A 394 -0.49 34.24 -11.63
N VAL A 395 -1.15 34.63 -10.53
CA VAL A 395 -2.19 33.80 -9.88
C VAL A 395 -3.35 33.52 -10.82
N ALA A 396 -3.85 34.53 -11.52
CA ALA A 396 -4.87 34.41 -12.55
C ALA A 396 -4.48 33.40 -13.65
N SER A 397 -3.25 33.48 -14.16
CA SER A 397 -2.73 32.56 -15.19
C SER A 397 -2.60 31.14 -14.67
N ILE A 398 -2.07 30.95 -13.46
CA ILE A 398 -1.93 29.61 -12.87
C ILE A 398 -3.32 29.00 -12.60
N LEU A 399 -4.30 29.78 -12.15
CA LEU A 399 -5.67 29.29 -11.98
C LEU A 399 -6.30 28.86 -13.31
N ILE A 400 -6.05 29.58 -14.41
CA ILE A 400 -6.50 29.14 -15.75
C ILE A 400 -5.85 27.80 -16.13
N ASP A 401 -4.57 27.61 -15.81
CA ASP A 401 -3.88 26.33 -15.99
C ASP A 401 -4.51 25.23 -15.12
N VAL A 402 -4.90 25.53 -13.87
CA VAL A 402 -5.59 24.60 -12.97
C VAL A 402 -6.96 24.19 -13.52
N VAL A 403 -7.75 25.12 -14.07
CA VAL A 403 -9.03 24.81 -14.73
C VAL A 403 -8.80 23.83 -15.89
N THR A 404 -7.76 24.06 -16.69
CA THR A 404 -7.37 23.17 -17.81
C THR A 404 -6.93 21.79 -17.30
N CYS A 405 -6.17 21.74 -16.20
CA CYS A 405 -5.81 20.47 -15.55
C CYS A 405 -7.05 19.71 -15.04
N THR A 406 -8.00 20.43 -14.43
CA THR A 406 -9.25 19.85 -13.91
C THR A 406 -10.07 19.22 -15.03
N GLU A 407 -10.18 19.88 -16.18
CA GLU A 407 -10.80 19.33 -17.39
C GLU A 407 -10.12 18.03 -17.85
N LYS A 408 -8.77 18.02 -17.97
CA LYS A 408 -8.03 16.81 -18.37
C LYS A 408 -8.18 15.65 -17.40
N ILE A 409 -8.26 15.94 -16.10
CA ILE A 409 -8.55 14.95 -15.06
C ILE A 409 -9.94 14.37 -15.30
N ALA A 410 -10.95 15.23 -15.50
CA ALA A 410 -12.33 14.82 -15.77
C ALA A 410 -12.44 13.93 -17.01
N GLU A 411 -11.83 14.33 -18.13
CA GLU A 411 -11.79 13.52 -19.36
C GLU A 411 -11.18 12.13 -19.13
N SER A 412 -10.08 12.06 -18.37
CA SER A 412 -9.43 10.80 -18.05
C SER A 412 -10.29 9.92 -17.13
N ILE A 413 -11.07 10.52 -16.23
CA ILE A 413 -11.99 9.82 -15.33
C ILE A 413 -13.23 9.36 -16.09
N HIS A 414 -13.76 10.14 -17.02
CA HIS A 414 -14.83 9.72 -17.93
C HIS A 414 -14.39 8.53 -18.80
N GLU A 415 -13.16 8.55 -19.33
CA GLU A 415 -12.59 7.40 -20.05
C GLU A 415 -12.48 6.17 -19.14
N LEU A 416 -12.01 6.36 -17.90
CA LEU A 416 -11.93 5.30 -16.90
C LEU A 416 -13.32 4.74 -16.57
N ALA A 417 -14.30 5.59 -16.30
CA ALA A 417 -15.67 5.23 -15.95
C ALA A 417 -16.34 4.44 -17.08
N SER A 418 -16.11 4.84 -18.33
CA SER A 418 -16.59 4.13 -19.52
C SER A 418 -15.98 2.73 -19.63
N LYS A 419 -14.64 2.60 -19.57
CA LYS A 419 -13.96 1.30 -19.71
C LYS A 419 -14.12 0.38 -18.51
N ALA A 420 -14.28 0.94 -17.31
CA ALA A 420 -14.53 0.20 -16.08
C ALA A 420 -16.02 -0.05 -15.82
N GLN A 421 -16.91 0.37 -16.72
CA GLN A 421 -18.36 0.19 -16.63
C GLN A 421 -18.95 0.71 -15.31
N PHE A 422 -18.60 1.95 -14.97
CA PHE A 422 -19.19 2.63 -13.81
C PHE A 422 -20.71 2.73 -13.96
N LYS A 423 -21.41 2.56 -12.85
CA LYS A 423 -22.88 2.58 -12.83
C LYS A 423 -23.37 3.99 -13.12
N SER A 424 -24.46 4.10 -13.88
CA SER A 424 -25.23 5.34 -13.93
C SER A 424 -25.82 5.61 -12.54
N ALA A 425 -25.87 6.88 -12.13
CA ALA A 425 -26.57 7.24 -10.90
C ALA A 425 -28.04 6.82 -11.02
N GLU A 426 -28.51 5.93 -10.16
CA GLU A 426 -29.95 5.65 -10.07
C GLU A 426 -30.64 6.93 -9.58
N PRO A 427 -31.68 7.43 -10.27
CA PRO A 427 -32.48 8.51 -9.72
C PRO A 427 -33.11 8.04 -8.40
N PRO A 428 -33.30 8.92 -7.39
CA PRO A 428 -34.02 8.55 -6.19
C PRO A 428 -35.39 7.99 -6.58
N LEU A 429 -35.69 6.77 -6.16
CA LEU A 429 -36.99 6.14 -6.40
C LEU A 429 -38.09 7.09 -5.91
N SER A 430 -38.85 7.63 -6.86
CA SER A 430 -40.08 8.37 -6.56
C SER A 430 -41.10 7.40 -5.95
N PRO A 431 -41.87 7.81 -4.92
CA PRO A 431 -42.85 6.96 -4.26
C PRO A 431 -44.11 6.84 -5.11
N GLU A 432 -44.02 6.25 -6.30
CA GLU A 432 -45.19 6.04 -7.14
C GLU A 432 -45.01 4.79 -8.01
N LYS A 433 -45.11 3.63 -7.35
CA LYS A 433 -45.49 2.35 -7.96
C LYS A 433 -46.06 1.42 -6.89
N LEU A 434 -47.06 1.94 -6.17
CA LEU A 434 -48.08 1.12 -5.55
C LEU A 434 -49.28 1.17 -6.52
N HIS A 435 -49.76 -0.02 -6.93
CA HIS A 435 -50.89 -0.26 -7.84
C HIS A 435 -50.59 -0.23 -9.35
N SER A 436 -50.28 -1.40 -9.91
CA SER A 436 -51.16 -2.09 -10.87
C SER A 436 -50.43 -3.27 -11.50
N GLY A 437 -51.03 -4.47 -11.44
CA GLY A 437 -50.59 -5.65 -12.19
C GLY A 437 -50.49 -6.93 -11.36
N GLN A 438 -51.63 -7.49 -10.93
CA GLN A 438 -51.73 -8.84 -10.38
C GLN A 438 -52.34 -9.81 -11.40
N MET A 439 -51.96 -11.10 -11.27
CA MET A 439 -52.36 -12.36 -11.95
C MET A 439 -51.44 -12.83 -13.09
N GLN A 440 -50.87 -14.05 -13.08
CA GLN A 440 -51.35 -15.32 -12.49
C GLN A 440 -50.30 -16.11 -11.69
N CYS A 441 -50.83 -16.90 -10.76
CA CYS A 441 -50.16 -17.70 -9.73
C CYS A 441 -50.47 -19.19 -9.93
N ALA A 442 -49.48 -20.07 -9.73
CA ALA A 442 -49.57 -21.37 -9.05
C ALA A 442 -48.21 -22.10 -9.19
N LYS A 443 -47.65 -22.83 -8.23
CA LYS A 443 -47.86 -23.11 -6.80
C LYS A 443 -46.58 -23.85 -6.35
N SER A 444 -46.04 -23.55 -5.18
CA SER A 444 -45.75 -24.54 -4.13
C SER A 444 -44.94 -23.88 -3.01
N SER A 445 -45.63 -23.56 -1.91
CA SER A 445 -45.04 -23.18 -0.64
C SER A 445 -45.50 -24.23 0.36
N GLN A 446 -44.61 -25.16 0.72
CA GLN A 446 -44.76 -25.91 1.96
C GLN A 446 -44.01 -25.17 3.07
N ILE A 447 -44.80 -24.78 4.05
CA ILE A 447 -44.42 -24.15 5.31
C ILE A 447 -43.66 -25.19 6.15
N LEU A 448 -42.36 -25.00 6.35
CA LEU A 448 -41.59 -25.74 7.34
C LEU A 448 -41.63 -24.97 8.67
N LYS A 449 -42.37 -25.52 9.63
CA LYS A 449 -42.40 -25.07 11.03
C LYS A 449 -41.03 -25.31 11.68
N CYS A 450 -40.40 -24.27 12.22
CA CYS A 450 -39.34 -24.42 13.22
C CYS A 450 -39.96 -24.42 14.62
N PRO A 451 -39.67 -25.40 15.49
CA PRO A 451 -40.20 -25.41 16.85
C PRO A 451 -39.46 -24.40 17.74
N HIS A 452 -40.23 -23.60 18.46
CA HIS A 452 -39.77 -22.80 19.60
C HIS A 452 -39.35 -23.74 20.74
N ALA A 453 -38.06 -23.78 21.06
CA ALA A 453 -37.57 -24.32 22.31
C ALA A 453 -37.58 -23.21 23.37
N VAL A 454 -38.50 -23.33 24.32
CA VAL A 454 -38.55 -22.53 25.55
C VAL A 454 -37.55 -23.12 26.54
N ILE A 455 -36.53 -22.36 26.91
CA ILE A 455 -35.61 -22.73 27.99
C ILE A 455 -36.15 -22.11 29.28
N ASN A 456 -36.71 -22.94 30.16
CA ASN A 456 -36.97 -22.57 31.55
C ASN A 456 -35.66 -22.60 32.33
N VAL A 457 -35.27 -21.46 32.91
CA VAL A 457 -34.18 -21.37 33.88
C VAL A 457 -34.78 -21.63 35.27
N SER A 458 -34.56 -22.83 35.81
CA SER A 458 -34.77 -23.14 37.22
C SER A 458 -33.49 -22.82 37.99
N GLU A 459 -33.59 -21.87 38.92
CA GLU A 459 -32.55 -21.51 39.89
C GLU A 459 -32.26 -22.69 40.82
N SER A 460 -31.00 -23.13 40.90
CA SER A 460 -30.52 -24.08 41.91
C SER A 460 -29.29 -23.51 42.61
N THR A 461 -29.43 -23.24 43.91
CA THR A 461 -28.41 -22.76 44.85
C THR A 461 -27.20 -23.73 44.93
N PRO A 462 -25.96 -23.24 45.01
CA PRO A 462 -24.79 -24.10 45.20
C PRO A 462 -24.64 -24.59 46.65
N PRO A 463 -24.11 -25.81 46.89
CA PRO A 463 -23.88 -26.34 48.23
C PRO A 463 -22.62 -25.76 48.89
N SER A 464 -22.70 -25.58 50.20
CA SER A 464 -21.62 -25.16 51.11
C SER A 464 -20.47 -26.19 51.23
N PRO A 465 -19.23 -25.75 51.51
CA PRO A 465 -18.09 -26.65 51.68
C PRO A 465 -18.10 -27.38 53.04
N PRO A 466 -17.60 -28.62 53.14
CA PRO A 466 -17.50 -29.32 54.41
C PRO A 466 -16.27 -28.89 55.21
N SER A 467 -16.49 -28.77 56.51
CA SER A 467 -15.53 -28.51 57.58
C SER A 467 -14.61 -29.72 57.84
N GLU A 468 -13.28 -29.52 57.79
CA GLU A 468 -12.31 -30.48 58.31
C GLU A 468 -12.05 -30.23 59.81
N SER A 469 -12.34 -31.23 60.63
CA SER A 469 -11.97 -31.28 62.05
C SER A 469 -10.77 -32.22 62.24
N SER A 470 -9.70 -31.63 62.77
CA SER A 470 -8.53 -32.20 63.45
C SER A 470 -8.70 -33.60 64.08
N SER A 471 -7.77 -34.51 63.77
CA SER A 471 -7.16 -35.40 64.77
C SER A 471 -5.76 -35.86 64.32
N ALA A 472 -4.73 -35.41 65.05
CA ALA A 472 -3.34 -35.82 64.88
C ALA A 472 -3.07 -37.28 65.30
N PRO A 473 -1.92 -37.84 64.89
CA PRO A 473 -1.11 -38.57 65.87
C PRO A 473 0.38 -38.20 65.86
N LYS A 474 0.96 -38.39 67.05
CA LYS A 474 2.32 -38.08 67.49
C LYS A 474 3.41 -38.93 66.81
N ALA A 475 4.60 -38.35 66.74
CA ALA A 475 5.86 -39.01 66.45
C ALA A 475 6.30 -39.99 67.56
N SER A 476 6.98 -41.08 67.16
CA SER A 476 7.89 -41.83 68.03
C SER A 476 9.01 -42.50 67.22
N MET A 477 10.25 -42.23 67.65
CA MET A 477 11.51 -42.87 67.28
C MET A 477 11.54 -44.39 67.57
N GLN A 478 12.24 -45.17 66.73
CA GLN A 478 13.27 -46.19 67.07
C GLN A 478 13.64 -46.97 65.78
N ARG A 479 14.87 -46.98 65.26
CA ARG A 479 16.12 -47.68 65.66
C ARG A 479 16.14 -49.19 65.35
N MET A 480 17.01 -49.54 64.38
CA MET A 480 17.92 -50.70 64.24
C MET A 480 17.46 -52.17 64.21
N GLU A 481 18.19 -52.90 63.34
CA GLU A 481 18.52 -54.35 63.28
C GLU A 481 17.39 -55.26 62.76
N VAL A 482 17.63 -56.15 61.79
CA VAL A 482 18.79 -57.03 61.52
C VAL A 482 19.24 -57.01 60.06
#